data_AF-A0A3D0Z8F0-F1
#
_entry.id   AF-A0A3D0Z8F0-F1
#
_cell.length_a   1.000
_cell.length_b   1.000
_cell.length_c   1.000
_cell.angle_alpha   90.00
_cell.angle_beta   90.00
_cell.angle_gamma   90.00
#
_symmetry.space_group_name_H-M   'P 1'
#
loop_
_entity.id
_entity.type
_entity.pdbx_description
1 polymer ?
#
loop_
_entity_poly.entity_id
_entity_poly.type
_entity_poly.pdbx_seq_one_letter_code
_entity_poly.pdbx_strand_id
1 'polypeptide(L)'
;MSLRNPPPEPKAARSRRVVSTRIIGIDPGLASTGWGVVDYAGGEVRYVDHGSIETEAALPRGERLFFILKTLRQLLDKYKPSGAAIETLYFGRNVSSAIPVAEARGVISAVLSERGLPVFEFTPNA
;
A
#
# COMPACT_ATOMS: atom_id res chain seq x y z
N MET A 1 -40.61 -56.21 7.15
CA MET A 1 -39.84 -55.38 8.10
C MET A 1 -38.92 -54.51 7.26
N SER A 2 -39.38 -53.31 6.87
CA SER A 2 -38.70 -52.46 5.87
C SER A 2 -37.72 -51.52 6.56
N LEU A 3 -36.43 -51.77 6.38
CA LEU A 3 -35.35 -50.93 6.88
C LEU A 3 -35.30 -49.66 6.02
N ARG A 4 -35.76 -48.54 6.58
CA ARG A 4 -35.59 -47.22 5.96
C ARG A 4 -34.13 -46.82 6.12
N ASN A 5 -33.47 -46.49 5.02
CA ASN A 5 -32.13 -45.91 5.05
C ASN A 5 -32.14 -44.58 5.82
N PRO A 6 -31.10 -44.28 6.61
CA PRO A 6 -30.99 -43.01 7.30
C PRO A 6 -30.90 -41.85 6.30
N PRO A 7 -31.39 -40.66 6.65
CA PRO A 7 -31.30 -39.49 5.80
C PRO A 7 -29.83 -39.13 5.55
N PRO A 8 -29.50 -38.59 4.35
CA PRO A 8 -28.14 -38.15 4.06
C PRO A 8 -27.74 -37.03 5.03
N GLU A 9 -26.51 -37.12 5.57
CA GLU A 9 -25.96 -36.09 6.44
C GLU A 9 -25.92 -34.72 5.74
N PRO A 10 -26.16 -33.62 6.47
CA PRO A 10 -26.08 -32.29 5.91
C PRO A 10 -24.65 -32.01 5.44
N LYS A 11 -24.50 -31.73 4.14
CA LYS A 11 -23.22 -31.29 3.57
C LYS A 11 -22.82 -29.97 4.24
N ALA A 12 -21.72 -29.99 5.01
CA ALA A 12 -21.16 -28.79 5.62
C ALA A 12 -21.00 -27.69 4.55
N ALA A 13 -21.63 -26.54 4.80
CA ALA A 13 -21.51 -25.38 3.93
C ALA A 13 -20.03 -24.97 3.86
N ARG A 14 -19.40 -25.15 2.70
CA ARG A 14 -18.04 -24.65 2.47
C ARG A 14 -18.08 -23.13 2.59
N SER A 15 -17.59 -22.57 3.70
CA SER A 15 -17.41 -21.14 3.85
C SER A 15 -16.50 -20.67 2.72
N ARG A 16 -17.03 -19.87 1.80
CA ARG A 16 -16.26 -19.28 0.71
C ARG A 16 -15.19 -18.40 1.37
N ARG A 17 -13.91 -18.80 1.31
CA ARG A 17 -12.81 -18.05 1.90
C ARG A 17 -12.80 -16.68 1.23
N VAL A 18 -13.19 -15.64 1.96
CA VAL A 18 -13.11 -14.27 1.44
C VAL A 18 -11.62 -13.96 1.32
N VAL A 19 -11.13 -13.81 0.10
CA VAL A 19 -9.76 -13.39 -0.15
C VAL A 19 -9.68 -11.92 0.27
N SER A 20 -8.83 -11.62 1.25
CA SER A 20 -8.55 -10.25 1.68
C SER A 20 -7.52 -9.62 0.75
N THR A 21 -7.87 -8.51 0.12
CA THR A 21 -6.96 -7.69 -0.68
C THR A 21 -6.22 -6.73 0.24
N ARG A 22 -4.89 -6.79 0.27
CA ARG A 22 -4.07 -5.84 1.04
C ARG A 22 -3.58 -4.70 0.18
N ILE A 23 -3.77 -3.47 0.61
CA ILE A 23 -3.35 -2.27 -0.12
C ILE A 23 -2.43 -1.44 0.76
N ILE A 24 -1.37 -0.86 0.17
CA ILE A 24 -0.54 0.16 0.80
C ILE A 24 -0.81 1.53 0.15
N GLY A 25 -1.16 2.54 0.93
CA GLY A 25 -1.19 3.94 0.50
C GLY A 25 0.13 4.64 0.83
N ILE A 26 0.59 5.52 -0.06
CA ILE A 26 1.83 6.28 0.10
C ILE A 26 1.60 7.76 -0.25
N ASP A 27 1.96 8.64 0.69
CA ASP A 27 2.00 10.09 0.52
C ASP A 27 3.47 10.53 0.36
N PRO A 28 3.93 10.86 -0.87
CA PRO A 28 5.33 11.11 -1.16
C PRO A 28 5.86 12.44 -0.58
N GLY A 29 7.00 12.37 0.09
CA GLY A 29 7.75 13.57 0.45
C GLY A 29 9.22 13.26 0.75
N LEU A 30 10.12 14.16 0.34
CA LEU A 30 11.55 13.95 0.58
C LEU A 30 11.89 13.95 2.08
N ALA A 31 11.27 14.86 2.86
CA ALA A 31 11.50 14.95 4.29
C ALA A 31 10.75 13.87 5.07
N SER A 32 9.47 13.72 4.78
CA SER A 32 8.59 12.70 5.36
C SER A 32 7.79 12.07 4.22
N THR A 33 7.83 10.75 4.11
CA THR A 33 6.94 9.98 3.24
C THR A 33 5.96 9.20 4.12
N GLY A 34 4.69 9.57 4.10
CA GLY A 34 3.64 8.88 4.85
C GLY A 34 3.27 7.55 4.19
N TRP A 35 2.90 6.55 4.99
CA TRP A 35 2.38 5.29 4.48
C TRP A 35 1.31 4.69 5.41
N GLY A 36 0.40 3.93 4.82
CA GLY A 36 -0.65 3.21 5.54
C GLY A 36 -1.01 1.90 4.84
N VAL A 37 -1.37 0.88 5.60
CA VAL A 37 -1.77 -0.44 5.09
C VAL A 37 -3.16 -0.79 5.59
N VAL A 38 -3.99 -1.27 4.67
CA VAL A 38 -5.34 -1.75 4.96
C VAL A 38 -5.61 -3.09 4.27
N ASP A 39 -6.45 -3.90 4.89
CA ASP A 39 -7.03 -5.10 4.30
C ASP A 39 -8.49 -4.82 3.91
N TYR A 40 -8.87 -5.20 2.69
CA TYR A 40 -10.24 -5.12 2.19
C TYR A 40 -10.80 -6.52 1.95
N ALA A 41 -11.92 -6.84 2.60
CA ALA A 41 -12.55 -8.15 2.48
C ALA A 41 -14.06 -8.02 2.71
N GLY A 42 -14.87 -8.49 1.75
CA GLY A 42 -16.33 -8.57 1.93
C GLY A 42 -17.03 -7.22 2.12
N GLY A 43 -16.48 -6.14 1.55
CA GLY A 43 -17.03 -4.79 1.70
C GLY A 43 -16.48 -4.00 2.90
N GLU A 44 -15.71 -4.64 3.77
CA GLU A 44 -15.12 -4.01 4.94
C GLU A 44 -13.64 -3.66 4.72
N VAL A 45 -13.25 -2.48 5.19
CA VAL A 45 -11.85 -2.06 5.30
C VAL A 45 -11.39 -2.28 6.73
N ARG A 46 -10.22 -2.90 6.90
CA ARG A 46 -9.59 -3.13 8.19
C ARG A 46 -8.22 -2.49 8.21
N TYR A 47 -7.98 -1.67 9.23
CA TYR A 47 -6.66 -1.11 9.51
C TYR A 47 -5.65 -2.23 9.78
N VAL A 48 -4.45 -2.10 9.20
CA VAL A 48 -3.32 -3.01 9.46
C VAL A 48 -2.21 -2.26 10.19
N ASP A 49 -1.68 -1.19 9.58
CA ASP A 49 -0.60 -0.39 10.17
C ASP A 49 -0.44 0.95 9.45
N HIS A 50 0.32 1.88 10.04
CA HIS A 50 0.71 3.14 9.39
C HIS A 50 2.03 3.68 9.96
N GLY A 51 2.61 4.67 9.28
CA GLY A 51 3.75 5.41 9.80
C GLY A 51 4.29 6.42 8.80
N SER A 52 5.50 6.90 9.05
CA SER A 52 6.24 7.77 8.14
C SER A 52 7.69 7.31 7.99
N ILE A 53 8.25 7.55 6.82
CA ILE A 53 9.68 7.43 6.55
C ILE A 53 10.25 8.84 6.67
N GLU A 54 10.88 9.13 7.80
CA GLU A 54 11.53 10.42 8.06
C GLU A 54 13.00 10.38 7.61
N THR A 55 13.44 11.40 6.88
CA THR A 55 14.83 11.55 6.47
C THR A 55 15.47 12.76 7.13
N GLU A 56 16.73 12.60 7.55
CA GLU A 56 17.49 13.70 8.14
C GLU A 56 17.79 14.80 7.11
N ALA A 57 17.48 16.05 7.46
CA ALA A 57 17.67 17.19 6.56
C ALA A 57 19.15 17.48 6.24
N ALA A 58 20.08 17.05 7.10
CA ALA A 58 21.51 17.22 6.92
C ALA A 58 22.10 16.28 5.86
N LEU A 59 21.40 15.20 5.50
CA LEU A 59 21.88 14.24 4.51
C LEU A 59 21.77 14.79 3.08
N PRO A 60 22.74 14.47 2.20
CA PRO A 60 22.62 14.74 0.77
C PRO A 60 21.33 14.16 0.19
N ARG A 61 20.76 14.85 -0.79
CA ARG A 61 19.45 14.47 -1.37
C ARG A 61 19.41 13.02 -1.86
N GLY A 62 20.46 12.58 -2.55
CA GLY A 62 20.54 11.20 -3.06
C GLY A 62 20.48 10.15 -1.94
N GLU A 63 21.09 10.42 -0.79
CA GLU A 63 21.06 9.52 0.36
C GLU A 63 19.67 9.46 1.00
N ARG A 64 18.97 10.60 1.06
CA ARG A 64 17.58 10.66 1.54
C ARG A 64 16.64 9.85 0.63
N LEU A 65 16.78 10.00 -0.69
CA LEU A 65 16.03 9.21 -1.68
C LEU A 65 16.34 7.71 -1.57
N PHE A 66 17.62 7.36 -1.40
CA PHE A 66 18.03 5.97 -1.20
C PHE A 66 17.45 5.38 0.10
N PHE A 67 17.40 6.17 1.17
CA PHE A 67 16.76 5.77 2.42
C PHE A 67 15.27 5.48 2.24
N ILE A 68 14.54 6.37 1.56
CA ILE A 68 13.12 6.16 1.22
C ILE A 68 12.94 4.84 0.45
N LEU A 69 13.76 4.61 -0.58
CA LEU A 69 13.74 3.38 -1.39
C LEU A 69 13.98 2.13 -0.54
N LYS A 70 15.01 2.14 0.31
CA LYS A 70 15.38 0.99 1.15
C LYS A 70 14.27 0.67 2.14
N THR A 71 13.75 1.68 2.83
CA THR A 71 12.70 1.53 3.84
C THR A 71 11.39 1.08 3.18
N LEU A 72 11.03 1.64 2.03
CA LEU A 72 9.85 1.19 1.29
C LEU A 72 9.95 -0.28 0.90
N ARG A 73 11.09 -0.75 0.38
CA ARG A 73 11.29 -2.19 0.09
C ARG A 73 11.04 -3.07 1.32
N GLN A 74 11.53 -2.66 2.49
CA GLN A 74 11.29 -3.37 3.75
C GLN A 74 9.81 -3.39 4.14
N LEU A 75 9.08 -2.29 3.95
CA LEU A 75 7.63 -2.24 4.17
C LEU A 75 6.90 -3.20 3.22
N LEU A 76 7.27 -3.22 1.94
CA LEU A 76 6.67 -4.12 0.95
C LEU A 76 6.96 -5.60 1.30
N ASP A 77 8.16 -5.92 1.78
CA ASP A 77 8.52 -7.26 2.24
C ASP A 77 7.76 -7.68 3.50
N LYS A 78 7.58 -6.75 4.44
CA LYS A 78 6.88 -6.97 5.71
C LYS A 78 5.38 -7.20 5.48
N TYR A 79 4.73 -6.30 4.75
CA TYR A 79 3.27 -6.32 4.64
C TYR A 79 2.75 -7.11 3.45
N LYS A 80 3.56 -7.30 2.40
CA LYS A 80 3.20 -8.02 1.16
C LYS A 80 1.87 -7.54 0.58
N PRO A 81 1.71 -6.24 0.29
CA PRO A 81 0.49 -5.74 -0.31
C PRO A 81 0.28 -6.36 -1.69
N SER A 82 -0.98 -6.43 -2.12
CA SER A 82 -1.39 -6.83 -3.47
C SER A 82 -1.59 -5.66 -4.43
N GLY A 83 -1.55 -4.43 -3.91
CA GLY A 83 -1.64 -3.20 -4.69
C GLY A 83 -1.20 -1.99 -3.88
N ALA A 84 -0.92 -0.89 -4.57
CA ALA A 84 -0.48 0.36 -3.96
C ALA A 84 -1.29 1.54 -4.47
N ALA A 85 -1.48 2.53 -3.61
CA ALA A 85 -2.08 3.82 -3.92
C ALA A 85 -1.05 4.92 -3.69
N ILE A 86 -0.91 5.86 -4.63
CA ILE A 86 -0.06 7.04 -4.47
C ILE A 86 -0.89 8.29 -4.77
N GLU A 87 -0.70 9.34 -3.98
CA GLU A 87 -1.33 10.63 -4.27
C GLU A 87 -0.74 11.29 -5.52
N THR A 88 -1.60 11.85 -6.38
CA THR A 88 -1.18 12.68 -7.50
C THR A 88 -0.62 13.99 -6.95
N LEU A 89 0.57 14.38 -7.40
CA LEU A 89 1.17 15.63 -6.98
C LEU A 89 0.35 16.82 -7.51
N TYR A 90 -0.20 17.61 -6.60
CA TYR A 90 -0.79 18.90 -6.92
C TYR A 90 0.21 20.00 -6.60
N PHE A 91 0.91 20.48 -7.62
CA PHE A 91 1.84 21.60 -7.45
C PHE A 91 1.05 22.91 -7.43
N GLY A 92 0.83 23.45 -6.22
CA GLY A 92 0.39 24.83 -6.04
C GLY A 92 1.48 25.85 -6.40
N ARG A 93 1.34 27.11 -5.96
CA ARG A 93 2.27 28.23 -6.30
C ARG A 93 3.71 28.09 -5.78
N ASN A 94 4.01 27.13 -4.90
CA ASN A 94 5.35 26.96 -4.31
C ASN A 94 6.18 25.92 -5.08
N VAL A 95 6.95 26.42 -6.05
CA VAL A 95 7.82 25.63 -6.92
C VAL A 95 9.02 25.02 -6.18
N SER A 96 9.44 25.59 -5.05
CA SER A 96 10.68 25.17 -4.34
C SER A 96 10.59 23.80 -3.68
N SER A 97 9.40 23.35 -3.25
CA SER A 97 9.19 21.99 -2.70
C SER A 97 8.78 20.96 -3.76
N ALA A 98 8.41 21.42 -4.96
CA ALA A 98 7.89 20.56 -6.02
C ALA A 98 8.91 19.52 -6.50
N ILE A 99 10.15 19.95 -6.77
CA ILE A 99 11.20 19.07 -7.28
C ILE A 99 11.57 17.98 -6.27
N PRO A 100 11.88 18.30 -4.99
CA PRO A 100 12.16 17.27 -3.98
C PRO A 100 11.05 16.21 -3.83
N VAL A 101 9.79 16.65 -3.86
CA VAL A 101 8.65 15.75 -3.75
C VAL A 101 8.50 14.89 -5.01
N ALA A 102 8.69 15.47 -6.19
CA ALA A 102 8.68 14.74 -7.46
C ALA A 102 9.77 13.66 -7.53
N GLU A 103 10.98 13.97 -7.06
CA GLU A 103 12.09 13.03 -6.97
C GLU A 103 11.75 11.86 -6.03
N ALA A 104 11.23 12.14 -4.84
CA ALA A 104 10.79 11.11 -3.89
C ALA A 104 9.71 10.23 -4.48
N ARG A 105 8.68 10.83 -5.12
CA ARG A 105 7.64 10.08 -5.82
C ARG A 105 8.20 9.19 -6.92
N GLY A 106 9.12 9.69 -7.75
CA GLY A 106 9.74 8.91 -8.81
C GLY A 106 10.43 7.65 -8.28
N VAL A 107 11.16 7.78 -7.17
CA VAL A 107 11.80 6.65 -6.48
C VAL A 107 10.78 5.67 -5.91
N ILE A 108 9.71 6.16 -5.27
CA ILE A 108 8.62 5.33 -4.76
C ILE A 108 7.96 4.55 -5.90
N SER A 109 7.60 5.21 -7.00
CA SER A 109 7.00 4.57 -8.19
C SER A 109 7.92 3.51 -8.79
N ALA A 110 9.23 3.74 -8.83
CA ALA A 110 10.21 2.75 -9.31
C ALA A 110 10.23 1.49 -8.42
N VAL A 111 10.21 1.66 -7.08
CA VAL A 111 10.20 0.54 -6.13
C VAL A 111 8.89 -0.26 -6.20
N LEU A 112 7.74 0.42 -6.32
CA LEU A 112 6.46 -0.27 -6.48
C LEU A 112 6.42 -1.10 -7.77
N SER A 113 6.93 -0.53 -8.87
CA SER A 113 7.04 -1.21 -10.17
C SER A 113 8.02 -2.38 -10.13
N GLU A 114 9.14 -2.23 -9.42
CA GLU A 114 10.12 -3.31 -9.16
C GLU A 114 9.46 -4.53 -8.49
N ARG A 115 8.45 -4.30 -7.64
CA ARG A 115 7.69 -5.37 -6.97
C ARG A 115 6.48 -5.88 -7.78
N GLY A 116 6.26 -5.36 -8.99
CA GLY A 116 5.12 -5.74 -9.84
C GLY A 116 3.76 -5.38 -9.24
N LEU A 117 3.70 -4.36 -8.36
CA LEU A 117 2.46 -3.96 -7.72
C LEU A 117 1.62 -3.11 -8.66
N PRO A 118 0.31 -3.38 -8.82
CA PRO A 118 -0.59 -2.44 -9.47
C PRO A 118 -0.65 -1.15 -8.64
N VAL A 119 -0.39 -0.01 -9.30
CA VAL A 119 -0.39 1.32 -8.69
C VAL A 119 -1.62 2.10 -9.15
N PHE A 120 -2.36 2.64 -8.18
CA PHE A 120 -3.49 3.52 -8.41
C PHE A 120 -3.13 4.94 -7.98
N GLU A 121 -3.41 5.91 -8.84
CA GLU A 121 -3.17 7.32 -8.54
C GLU A 121 -4.47 8.02 -8.15
N PHE A 122 -4.45 8.76 -7.03
CA PHE A 122 -5.61 9.48 -6.52
C PHE A 122 -5.35 10.98 -6.57
N THR A 123 -6.27 11.73 -7.18
CA THR A 123 -6.23 13.19 -7.11
C THR A 123 -6.79 13.65 -5.76
N PRO A 124 -6.29 14.75 -5.18
CA PRO A 124 -6.78 15.28 -3.89
C PRO A 124 -8.28 15.66 -3.86
N ASN A 125 -8.95 15.69 -5.02
CA ASN A 125 -10.36 16.06 -5.19
C ASN A 125 -11.24 14.90 -5.68
N ALA A 126 -10.76 13.65 -5.57
CA ALA A 126 -11.53 12.46 -5.98
C ALA A 126 -12.61 12.07 -4.97
#